data_AF-A0AAU5Q8L2-F1
#
_entry.id   AF-A0AAU5Q8L2-F1
#
_cell.length_a   1.000
_cell.length_b   1.000
_cell.length_c   1.000
_cell.angle_alpha   90.00
_cell.angle_beta   90.00
_cell.angle_gamma   90.00
#
_symmetry.space_group_name_H-M   'P 1'
#
loop_
_entity.id
_entity.type
_entity.pdbx_description
1 polymer ?
#
loop_
_entity_poly.entity_id
_entity_poly.type
_entity_poly.pdbx_seq_one_letter_code
_entity_poly.pdbx_strand_id
1 'polypeptide(L)'
;MTIPGFTAESSVRGAYGVFPAQVSYGTCSDECGHECTRTCKNSWNKPQCWQKCRDRCITNCLCVPWCTTETYCDDFGTTVAVESCMDCEGNETKSQPVRVKPTCD
;
A
#
# COMPACT_ATOMS: atom_id res chain seq x y z
N MET A 1 14.38 3.27 -16.10
CA MET A 1 13.65 4.38 -16.76
C MET A 1 13.55 5.48 -15.72
N THR A 2 14.21 6.61 -15.92
CA THR A 2 14.14 7.77 -15.01
C THR A 2 12.89 8.56 -15.39
N ILE A 3 11.96 8.75 -14.46
CA ILE A 3 10.72 9.50 -14.70
C ILE A 3 11.09 11.00 -14.72
N PRO A 4 10.97 11.70 -15.87
CA PRO A 4 11.25 13.13 -15.93
C PRO A 4 10.17 13.90 -15.17
N GLY A 5 10.56 14.58 -14.08
CA GLY A 5 9.66 15.23 -13.12
C GLY A 5 10.01 14.94 -11.66
N PHE A 6 10.79 13.88 -11.41
CA PHE A 6 11.38 13.62 -10.10
C PHE A 6 12.54 14.59 -9.82
N THR A 7 12.27 15.73 -9.18
CA THR A 7 13.31 16.41 -8.40
C THR A 7 13.50 15.61 -7.12
N ALA A 8 14.49 14.71 -7.14
CA ALA A 8 14.93 13.88 -6.02
C ALA A 8 15.57 14.70 -4.87
N GLU A 9 15.00 15.85 -4.53
CA GLU A 9 15.49 16.76 -3.50
C GLU A 9 14.47 16.90 -2.37
N SER A 10 14.13 15.80 -1.72
CA SER A 10 13.44 15.80 -0.42
C SER A 10 13.68 14.48 0.29
N SER A 11 14.93 14.24 0.68
CA SER A 11 15.28 13.13 1.57
C SER A 11 14.61 13.35 2.94
N VAL A 12 13.46 12.72 3.18
CA VAL A 12 12.83 12.72 4.51
C VAL A 12 13.52 11.65 5.36
N ARG A 13 14.20 12.09 6.41
CA ARG A 13 14.96 11.24 7.32
C ARG A 13 13.99 10.57 8.30
N GLY A 14 13.65 9.31 8.05
CA GLY A 14 12.87 8.47 8.97
C GLY A 14 13.76 7.75 9.99
N ALA A 15 13.16 7.25 11.09
CA ALA A 15 13.83 6.64 12.23
C ALA A 15 14.70 5.39 11.94
N TYR A 16 14.68 4.87 10.70
CA TYR A 16 15.37 3.63 10.32
C TYR A 16 16.30 3.75 9.09
N GLY A 17 16.63 4.96 8.62
CA GLY A 17 17.64 5.16 7.56
C GLY A 17 17.30 6.21 6.50
N VAL A 18 18.24 6.42 5.57
CA VAL A 18 18.06 7.28 4.38
C VAL A 18 17.34 6.45 3.31
N PHE A 19 16.05 6.73 3.13
CA PHE A 19 15.26 6.16 2.04
C PHE A 19 15.19 7.20 0.90
N PRO A 20 15.39 6.80 -0.37
CA PRO A 20 15.26 7.71 -1.51
C PRO A 20 13.82 8.23 -1.52
N ALA A 21 13.61 9.54 -1.36
CA ALA A 21 12.32 10.25 -1.25
C ALA A 21 11.12 9.36 -1.64
N GLN A 22 10.63 8.56 -0.69
CA GLN A 22 9.62 7.56 -0.97
C GLN A 22 8.28 8.29 -0.98
N VAL A 23 7.82 8.64 -2.16
CA VAL A 23 6.52 9.27 -2.35
C VAL A 23 5.45 8.34 -1.77
N SER A 24 4.58 8.88 -0.91
CA SER A 24 3.47 8.10 -0.36
C SER A 24 2.69 7.42 -1.49
N TYR A 25 2.14 6.23 -1.25
CA TYR A 25 1.36 5.51 -2.25
C TYR A 25 0.27 6.39 -2.88
N GLY A 26 -0.38 7.25 -2.09
CA GLY A 26 -1.38 8.21 -2.59
C GLY A 26 -0.80 9.14 -3.65
N THR A 27 0.31 9.83 -3.35
CA THR A 27 0.98 10.72 -4.30
C THR A 27 1.42 10.00 -5.57
N CYS A 28 1.98 8.80 -5.42
CA CYS A 28 2.41 7.99 -6.56
C CYS A 28 1.23 7.51 -7.42
N SER A 29 0.12 7.12 -6.79
CA SER A 29 -1.12 6.69 -7.46
C SER A 29 -1.75 7.85 -8.25
N ASP A 30 -1.78 9.06 -7.68
CA ASP A 30 -2.26 10.28 -8.37
C ASP A 30 -1.38 10.63 -9.58
N GLU A 31 -0.06 10.62 -9.42
CA GLU A 31 0.89 10.86 -10.51
C GLU A 31 0.76 9.82 -11.62
N CYS A 32 0.64 8.54 -11.25
CA CYS A 32 0.34 7.46 -12.19
C CYS A 32 -0.97 7.70 -12.94
N GLY A 33 -2.01 8.17 -12.25
CA GLY A 33 -3.28 8.53 -12.86
C GLY A 33 -3.14 9.65 -13.90
N HIS A 34 -2.37 10.69 -13.58
CA HIS A 34 -2.10 11.82 -14.47
C HIS A 34 -1.29 11.40 -15.71
N GLU A 35 -0.19 10.68 -15.52
CA GLU A 35 0.67 10.20 -16.60
C GLU A 35 -0.07 9.21 -17.52
N CYS A 36 -0.88 8.31 -16.95
CA CYS A 36 -1.67 7.36 -17.73
C CYS A 36 -2.82 8.04 -18.49
N THR A 37 -3.43 9.08 -17.93
CA THR A 37 -4.42 9.90 -18.64
C THR A 37 -3.80 10.61 -19.84
N ARG A 38 -2.60 11.18 -19.67
CA ARG A 38 -1.84 11.81 -20.75
C ARG A 38 -1.44 10.80 -21.83
N THR A 39 -0.92 9.64 -21.44
CA THR A 39 -0.44 8.59 -22.35
C THR A 39 -1.58 7.98 -23.15
N CYS A 40 -2.73 7.72 -22.51
CA CYS A 40 -3.87 7.07 -23.14
C CYS A 40 -4.87 8.03 -23.81
N LYS A 41 -4.61 9.34 -23.82
CA LYS A 41 -5.50 10.39 -24.36
C LYS A 41 -5.99 10.10 -25.79
N ASN A 42 -5.11 9.57 -26.63
CA ASN A 42 -5.37 9.27 -28.04
C ASN A 42 -5.56 7.77 -28.34
N SER A 43 -5.66 6.93 -27.30
CA SER A 43 -5.86 5.50 -27.48
C SER A 43 -7.28 5.19 -27.98
N TRP A 44 -7.40 4.24 -28.91
CA TRP A 44 -8.68 3.74 -29.40
C TRP A 44 -9.54 3.15 -28.28
N ASN A 45 -8.91 2.44 -27.34
CA ASN A 45 -9.56 1.89 -26.15
C ASN A 45 -8.97 2.52 -24.88
N LYS A 46 -9.43 3.74 -24.59
CA LYS A 46 -9.00 4.53 -23.43
C LYS A 46 -9.08 3.76 -22.09
N PRO A 47 -10.20 3.10 -21.72
CA PRO A 47 -10.28 2.43 -20.42
C PRO A 47 -9.28 1.28 -20.30
N GLN A 48 -9.12 0.46 -21.34
CA GLN A 48 -8.17 -0.66 -21.30
C GLN A 48 -6.71 -0.19 -21.29
N CYS A 49 -6.39 0.90 -22.02
CA CYS A 49 -5.07 1.53 -22.00
C CYS A 49 -4.75 2.09 -20.61
N TRP A 50 -5.70 2.83 -20.02
CA TRP A 50 -5.51 3.47 -18.73
C TRP A 50 -5.28 2.45 -17.63
N GLN A 51 -6.08 1.37 -17.61
CA GLN A 51 -5.93 0.29 -16.63
C GLN A 51 -4.55 -0.38 -16.71
N LYS A 52 -4.13 -0.82 -17.91
CA LYS A 52 -2.80 -1.42 -18.10
C LYS A 52 -1.65 -0.48 -17.72
N CYS A 53 -1.80 0.81 -18.02
CA CYS A 53 -0.80 1.81 -17.65
C CYS A 53 -0.73 1.97 -16.12
N ARG A 54 -1.89 2.09 -15.47
CA ARG A 54 -1.98 2.28 -14.02
C ARG A 54 -1.45 1.08 -13.27
N ASP A 55 -1.82 -0.15 -13.64
CA ASP A 55 -1.34 -1.38 -13.00
C ASP A 55 0.20 -1.44 -13.02
N ARG A 56 0.80 -1.12 -14.17
CA ARG A 56 2.25 -1.11 -14.34
C ARG A 56 2.93 0.02 -13.56
N CYS A 57 2.30 1.19 -13.50
CA CYS A 57 2.83 2.35 -12.81
C CYS A 57 2.79 2.14 -11.29
N ILE A 58 1.65 1.68 -10.76
CA ILE A 58 1.42 1.41 -9.33
C ILE A 58 2.35 0.31 -8.80
N THR A 59 2.78 -0.64 -9.63
CA THR A 59 3.78 -1.64 -9.24
C THR A 59 5.12 -1.01 -8.79
N ASN A 60 5.43 0.21 -9.24
CA ASN A 60 6.62 0.96 -8.81
C ASN A 60 6.35 1.86 -7.60
N CYS A 61 5.09 2.02 -7.19
CA CYS A 61 4.73 2.76 -6.00
C CYS A 61 5.03 1.91 -4.76
N LEU A 62 5.69 2.53 -3.79
CA LEU A 62 5.93 1.87 -2.50
C LEU A 62 4.59 1.75 -1.76
N CYS A 63 4.02 0.55 -1.77
CA CYS A 63 2.89 0.23 -0.92
C CYS A 63 3.40 -0.47 0.33
N VAL A 64 3.30 0.21 1.48
CA VAL A 64 3.49 -0.41 2.78
C VAL A 64 2.10 -0.59 3.39
N PRO A 65 1.58 -1.83 3.46
CA PRO A 65 0.32 -2.08 4.12
C PRO A 65 0.44 -1.69 5.60
N TRP A 66 -0.61 -1.06 6.13
CA TRP A 66 -0.70 -0.85 7.57
C TRP A 66 -1.31 -2.10 8.21
N CYS A 67 -0.72 -2.59 9.30
CA CYS A 67 -1.24 -3.76 10.00
C CYS A 67 -1.42 -3.43 11.47
N THR A 68 -2.56 -3.82 12.01
CA THR A 68 -2.90 -3.70 13.43
C THR A 68 -3.19 -5.07 13.98
N THR A 69 -2.60 -5.40 15.13
CA THR A 69 -2.88 -6.64 15.85
C THR A 69 -3.83 -6.34 16.99
N GLU A 70 -4.96 -7.02 17.01
CA GLU A 70 -5.92 -6.99 18.11
C GLU A 70 -5.84 -8.31 18.87
N THR A 71 -5.72 -8.22 20.19
CA THR A 71 -5.79 -9.38 21.08
C THR A 71 -7.09 -9.36 21.85
N TYR A 72 -7.81 -10.47 21.83
CA TYR A 72 -9.05 -10.65 22.59
C TYR A 72 -9.12 -12.06 23.20
N CYS A 73 -10.08 -12.23 24.10
CA CYS A 73 -10.38 -13.51 24.71
C CYS A 73 -11.45 -14.24 23.92
N ASP A 74 -11.16 -15.47 23.50
CA ASP A 74 -12.16 -16.31 22.87
C ASP A 74 -13.10 -16.96 23.92
N ASP A 75 -14.15 -17.62 23.44
CA ASP A 75 -15.15 -18.28 24.30
C ASP A 75 -14.56 -19.41 25.17
N PHE A 76 -13.36 -19.91 24.84
CA PHE A 76 -12.65 -20.94 25.59
C PHE A 76 -11.70 -20.35 26.65
N GLY A 77 -11.76 -19.05 26.90
CA GLY A 77 -10.93 -18.36 27.88
C GLY A 77 -9.45 -18.30 27.47
N THR A 78 -9.15 -18.41 26.19
CA THR A 78 -7.82 -18.34 25.60
C THR A 78 -7.61 -16.94 25.00
N THR A 79 -6.41 -16.36 25.17
CA THR A 79 -6.06 -15.13 24.45
C THR A 79 -5.67 -15.48 23.02
N VAL A 80 -6.38 -14.90 22.06
CA VAL A 80 -6.11 -14.99 20.63
C VAL A 80 -5.68 -13.63 20.10
N ALA A 81 -4.83 -13.63 19.08
CA ALA A 81 -4.44 -12.45 18.32
C ALA A 81 -4.98 -12.56 16.90
N VAL A 82 -5.57 -11.48 16.41
CA VAL A 82 -5.96 -11.31 15.01
C VAL A 82 -5.19 -10.12 14.46
N GLU A 83 -4.52 -10.34 13.34
CA GLU A 83 -3.89 -9.27 12.57
C GLU A 83 -4.85 -8.82 11.47
N SER A 84 -5.13 -7.51 11.44
CA SER A 84 -5.86 -6.87 10.35
C SER A 84 -4.87 -5.99 9.60
N CYS A 85 -4.65 -6.27 8.33
CA CYS A 85 -3.85 -5.43 7.45
C CYS A 85 -4.78 -4.73 6.47
N MET A 86 -4.60 -3.45 6.20
CA MET A 86 -5.18 -2.83 4.98
C MET A 86 -4.09 -2.41 4.00
N ASP A 87 -4.31 -2.75 2.75
CA ASP A 87 -3.42 -2.35 1.68
C ASP A 87 -3.67 -0.90 1.28
N CYS A 88 -2.81 -0.40 0.40
CA CYS A 88 -2.85 1.00 -0.04
C CYS A 88 -4.00 1.31 -1.00
N GLU A 89 -4.71 0.29 -1.50
CA GLU A 89 -5.95 0.40 -2.26
C GLU A 89 -7.19 0.38 -1.34
N GLY A 90 -6.99 0.19 -0.03
CA GLY A 90 -8.04 0.17 0.97
C GLY A 90 -8.68 -1.20 1.16
N ASN A 91 -8.13 -2.28 0.60
CA ASN A 91 -8.66 -3.61 0.92
C ASN A 91 -8.12 -4.07 2.27
N GLU A 92 -9.02 -4.52 3.12
CA GLU A 92 -8.71 -5.08 4.43
C GLU A 92 -8.60 -6.60 4.33
N THR A 93 -7.49 -7.15 4.82
CA THR A 93 -7.26 -8.58 5.01
C THR A 93 -7.14 -8.87 6.49
N LYS A 94 -7.98 -9.79 6.99
CA LYS A 94 -7.88 -10.27 8.37
C LYS A 94 -7.28 -11.67 8.39
N SER A 95 -6.24 -11.83 9.21
CA SER A 95 -5.62 -13.11 9.50
C SER A 95 -6.55 -13.99 10.34
N GLN A 96 -6.38 -15.31 10.24
CA GLN A 96 -7.07 -16.22 11.14
C GLN A 96 -6.61 -15.99 12.59
N PRO A 97 -7.51 -16.11 13.59
CA PRO A 97 -7.14 -15.94 14.99
C PRO A 97 -6.09 -16.97 15.40
N VAL A 98 -4.97 -16.48 15.93
CA VAL A 98 -3.87 -17.31 16.42
C VAL A 98 -3.86 -17.29 17.93
N ARG A 99 -3.79 -18.47 18.55
CA ARG A 99 -3.66 -18.61 20.00
C ARG A 99 -2.31 -18.07 20.48
N VAL A 100 -2.32 -17.06 21.34
CA VAL A 100 -1.10 -16.44 21.89
C VAL A 100 -0.89 -16.73 23.37
N LYS A 101 -1.97 -16.92 24.15
CA LYS A 101 -1.88 -17.40 25.54
C LYS A 101 -2.99 -18.36 25.88
N PRO A 102 -2.74 -19.37 26.72
CA PRO A 102 -3.73 -20.39 27.06
C PRO A 102 -4.86 -19.89 27.96
N THR A 103 -4.69 -18.74 28.59
CA THR A 103 -5.64 -18.12 29.51
C THR A 103 -5.72 -16.62 29.27
N CYS A 104 -6.93 -16.08 29.39
CA CYS A 104 -7.19 -14.66 29.57
C CYS A 104 -6.55 -14.16 30.88
N ASP A 105 -5.83 -13.05 30.79
CA ASP A 105 -5.31 -12.33 31.96
C ASP A 105 -6.30 -11.24 32.35
#